data_AF-A0A397SJ31-F1
#
_entry.id   AF-A0A397SJ31-F1
#
_cell.length_a   1.000
_cell.length_b   1.000
_cell.length_c   1.000
_cell.angle_alpha   90.00
_cell.angle_beta   90.00
_cell.angle_gamma   90.00
#
_symmetry.space_group_name_H-M   'P 1'
#
loop_
_entity.id
_entity.type
_entity.pdbx_description
1 polymer ?
#
loop_
_entity_poly.entity_id
_entity_poly.type
_entity_poly.pdbx_seq_one_letter_code
_entity_poly.pdbx_strand_id
1 'polypeptide(L)'
;MEKVIKRMTRPGYRRINQGLLPNATTEEKLKYQLCQNISRHTRENNLAEKELGKKLGIDQVKVEYILFAHINKLILGELVAYVDNLHIPLEIKISSQDGRPETTPHRTH
;
A
#
# COMPACT_ATOMS: atom_id res chain seq x y z
N MET A 1 -4.88 -17.22 -22.44
CA MET A 1 -4.43 -17.33 -21.04
C MET A 1 -2.94 -17.66 -20.91
N GLU A 2 -2.42 -18.70 -21.56
CA GLU A 2 -1.01 -19.15 -21.42
C GLU A 2 0.05 -18.07 -21.63
N LYS A 3 -0.12 -17.18 -22.62
CA LYS A 3 0.83 -16.07 -22.89
C LYS A 3 0.91 -15.05 -21.76
N VAL A 4 -0.17 -14.86 -21.00
CA VAL A 4 -0.20 -13.93 -19.85
C VAL A 4 0.49 -14.59 -18.66
N ILE A 5 0.15 -15.85 -18.36
CA ILE A 5 0.77 -16.63 -17.26
C ILE A 5 2.29 -16.72 -17.46
N LYS A 6 2.75 -17.04 -18.67
CA LYS A 6 4.18 -17.11 -19.01
C LYS A 6 4.93 -15.78 -18.85
N ARG A 7 4.23 -14.63 -18.92
CA ARG A 7 4.83 -13.32 -18.65
C ARG A 7 4.94 -13.05 -17.15
N MET A 8 3.91 -13.43 -16.38
CA MET A 8 3.87 -13.23 -14.94
C MET A 8 4.89 -14.09 -14.19
N THR A 9 5.23 -15.27 -14.73
CA THR A 9 6.24 -16.17 -14.14
C THR A 9 7.68 -15.77 -14.46
N ARG A 10 7.91 -14.69 -15.22
CA ARG A 10 9.28 -14.24 -15.53
C ARG A 10 9.95 -13.67 -14.28
N PRO A 11 11.22 -14.03 -14.01
CA PRO A 11 12.01 -13.40 -12.97
C PRO A 11 12.03 -11.87 -13.17
N GLY A 12 11.76 -11.13 -12.10
CA GLY A 12 11.72 -9.67 -12.14
C GLY A 12 10.46 -9.06 -12.76
N TYR A 13 9.41 -9.85 -13.04
CA TYR A 13 8.10 -9.30 -13.40
C TYR A 13 7.48 -8.59 -12.19
N ARG A 14 7.35 -7.26 -12.26
CA ARG A 14 6.95 -6.43 -11.12
C ARG A 14 5.44 -6.26 -10.96
N ARG A 15 4.66 -6.59 -11.97
CA ARG A 15 3.20 -6.37 -11.97
C ARG A 15 2.46 -7.51 -11.27
N ILE A 16 2.93 -7.84 -10.08
CA ILE A 16 2.37 -8.84 -9.17
C ILE A 16 2.16 -8.13 -7.84
N ASN A 17 0.91 -8.14 -7.36
CA ASN A 17 0.57 -7.55 -6.07
C ASN A 17 1.35 -8.25 -4.95
N GLN A 18 2.06 -7.47 -4.14
CA GLN A 18 2.70 -7.97 -2.92
C GLN A 18 1.77 -7.74 -1.74
N GLY A 19 1.37 -8.83 -1.09
CA GLY A 19 0.61 -8.78 0.16
C GLY A 19 1.50 -8.45 1.35
N LEU A 20 0.87 -8.00 2.44
CA LEU A 20 1.52 -7.89 3.75
C LEU A 20 1.72 -9.28 4.36
N LEU A 21 2.86 -9.47 5.03
CA LEU A 21 3.08 -10.62 5.89
C LEU A 21 2.26 -10.49 7.19
N PRO A 22 1.83 -11.60 7.83
CA PRO A 22 1.05 -11.54 9.06
C PRO A 22 1.72 -10.79 10.21
N ASN A 23 3.05 -10.84 10.28
CA ASN A 23 3.88 -10.19 11.30
C ASN A 23 4.48 -8.85 10.82
N ALA A 24 3.91 -8.22 9.79
CA ALA A 24 4.39 -6.95 9.27
C ALA A 24 4.45 -5.87 10.36
N THR A 25 5.53 -5.10 10.33
CA THR A 25 5.77 -3.95 11.21
C THR A 25 4.74 -2.85 10.97
N THR A 26 4.63 -1.91 11.93
CA THR A 26 3.76 -0.73 11.79
C THR A 26 4.10 0.07 10.54
N GLU A 27 5.39 0.26 10.24
CA GLU A 27 5.82 0.99 9.05
C GLU A 27 5.39 0.28 7.76
N GLU A 28 5.57 -1.04 7.66
CA GLU A 28 5.14 -1.82 6.49
C GLU A 28 3.63 -1.74 6.28
N LYS A 29 2.84 -1.84 7.36
CA LYS A 29 1.39 -1.69 7.32
C LYS A 29 0.98 -0.31 6.80
N LEU A 30 1.65 0.75 7.27
CA LEU A 30 1.41 2.12 6.80
C LEU A 30 1.77 2.29 5.33
N LYS A 31 2.96 1.83 4.90
CA LYS A 31 3.37 1.89 3.48
C LYS A 31 2.35 1.18 2.59
N TYR A 32 1.90 0.00 3.00
CA TYR A 32 0.90 -0.76 2.26
C TYR A 32 -0.43 -0.01 2.16
N GLN A 33 -0.93 0.55 3.27
CA GLN A 33 -2.16 1.35 3.28
C GLN A 33 -2.06 2.56 2.33
N LEU A 34 -0.92 3.27 2.32
CA LEU A 34 -0.69 4.39 1.41
C LEU A 34 -0.71 3.94 -0.05
N CYS A 35 -0.04 2.83 -0.38
CA CYS A 35 -0.11 2.24 -1.73
C CYS A 35 -1.54 1.92 -2.14
N GLN A 36 -2.34 1.32 -1.25
CA GLN A 36 -3.73 0.99 -1.53
C GLN A 36 -4.58 2.25 -1.78
N ASN A 37 -4.34 3.32 -1.02
CA ASN A 37 -5.03 4.59 -1.23
C ASN A 37 -4.70 5.23 -2.58
N ILE A 38 -3.42 5.22 -2.98
CA ILE A 38 -2.99 5.72 -4.30
C ILE A 38 -3.58 4.85 -5.42
N SER A 39 -3.55 3.52 -5.29
CA SER A 39 -4.15 2.60 -6.26
C SER A 39 -5.65 2.79 -6.40
N ARG A 40 -6.36 2.97 -5.27
CA ARG A 40 -7.79 3.26 -5.24
C ARG A 40 -8.08 4.59 -5.95
N HIS A 41 -7.38 5.65 -5.61
CA HIS A 41 -7.53 6.96 -6.26
C HIS A 41 -7.29 6.88 -7.77
N THR A 42 -6.23 6.18 -8.19
CA THR A 42 -5.90 5.98 -9.61
C THR A 42 -7.06 5.32 -10.36
N ARG A 43 -7.65 4.26 -9.78
CA ARG A 43 -8.81 3.56 -10.36
C ARG A 43 -10.08 4.42 -10.37
N GLU A 44 -10.39 5.08 -9.26
CA GLU A 44 -11.61 5.90 -9.13
C GLU A 44 -11.60 7.13 -10.06
N ASN A 45 -10.41 7.64 -10.39
CA ASN A 45 -10.24 8.78 -11.30
C ASN A 45 -9.84 8.36 -12.73
N ASN A 46 -9.83 7.07 -13.04
CA ASN A 46 -9.40 6.52 -14.35
C ASN A 46 -8.04 7.04 -14.83
N LEU A 47 -7.10 7.28 -13.91
CA LEU A 47 -5.78 7.81 -14.24
C LEU A 47 -4.93 6.73 -14.91
N ALA A 48 -4.33 7.05 -16.06
CA ALA A 48 -3.36 6.16 -16.67
C ALA A 48 -2.06 6.15 -15.84
N GLU A 49 -1.35 5.01 -15.80
CA GLU A 49 -0.09 4.89 -15.03
C GLU A 49 0.96 5.94 -15.42
N LYS A 50 1.04 6.27 -16.70
CA LYS A 50 1.93 7.31 -17.22
C LYS A 50 1.54 8.71 -16.72
N GLU A 51 0.25 8.97 -16.56
CA GLU A 51 -0.25 10.25 -16.03
C GLU A 51 -0.01 10.34 -14.52
N LEU A 52 -0.20 9.23 -13.80
CA LEU A 52 0.16 9.12 -12.39
C LEU A 52 1.65 9.41 -12.18
N GLY A 53 2.53 8.80 -12.98
CA GLY A 53 3.96 9.05 -12.94
C GLY A 53 4.31 10.53 -13.18
N LYS A 54 3.68 11.18 -14.16
CA LYS A 54 3.85 12.61 -14.41
C LYS A 54 3.37 13.48 -13.25
N LYS A 55 2.19 13.21 -12.69
CA LYS A 55 1.63 13.95 -11.55
C LYS A 55 2.52 13.85 -10.32
N LEU A 56 3.11 12.69 -10.09
CA LEU A 56 3.96 12.42 -8.93
C LEU A 56 5.45 12.74 -9.17
N GLY A 57 5.85 13.05 -10.42
CA GLY A 57 7.25 13.28 -10.78
C GLY A 57 8.13 12.02 -10.67
N ILE A 58 7.56 10.83 -10.87
CA ILE A 58 8.24 9.54 -10.73
C ILE A 58 8.23 8.73 -12.03
N ASP A 59 9.21 7.82 -12.17
CA ASP A 59 9.29 6.94 -13.32
C ASP A 59 8.26 5.80 -13.28
N GLN A 60 8.14 5.09 -14.41
CA GLN A 60 7.22 3.97 -14.56
C GLN A 60 7.51 2.82 -13.59
N VAL A 61 8.78 2.62 -13.20
CA VAL A 61 9.15 1.53 -12.28
C VAL A 61 8.63 1.82 -10.87
N LYS A 62 8.74 3.07 -10.42
CA LYS A 62 8.24 3.51 -9.12
C LYS A 62 6.71 3.54 -9.09
N VAL A 63 6.06 3.88 -10.22
CA VAL A 63 4.61 3.69 -10.38
C VAL A 63 4.22 2.22 -10.17
N GLU A 64 4.92 1.27 -10.81
CA GLU A 64 4.66 -0.15 -10.61
C GLU A 64 4.86 -0.56 -9.15
N TYR A 65 5.92 -0.10 -8.48
CA TYR A 65 6.13 -0.39 -7.07
C TYR A 65 4.97 0.08 -6.18
N ILE A 66 4.42 1.26 -6.45
CA ILE A 66 3.27 1.78 -5.69
C ILE A 66 2.01 0.95 -6.01
N LEU A 67 1.67 0.81 -7.30
CA LEU A 67 0.41 0.19 -7.73
C LEU A 67 0.31 -1.29 -7.34
N PHE A 68 1.45 -1.99 -7.29
CA PHE A 68 1.54 -3.40 -6.90
C PHE A 68 2.04 -3.61 -5.46
N ALA A 69 2.12 -2.54 -4.66
CA ALA A 69 2.48 -2.54 -3.24
C ALA A 69 3.84 -3.19 -2.90
N HIS A 70 4.88 -2.91 -3.68
CA HIS A 70 6.25 -3.35 -3.42
C HIS A 70 6.89 -2.52 -2.31
N ILE A 71 6.33 -2.60 -1.10
CA ILE A 71 6.65 -1.72 0.04
C ILE A 71 8.13 -1.71 0.44
N ASN A 72 8.86 -2.80 0.18
CA ASN A 72 10.30 -2.90 0.44
C ASN A 72 11.16 -2.06 -0.51
N LYS A 73 10.56 -1.49 -1.57
CA LYS A 73 11.21 -0.58 -2.52
C LYS A 73 10.78 0.87 -2.32
N LEU A 74 10.00 1.14 -1.27
CA LEU A 74 9.35 2.43 -1.04
C LEU A 74 9.72 2.99 0.33
N ILE A 75 9.87 4.30 0.39
CA ILE A 75 10.16 5.05 1.61
C ILE A 75 8.85 5.67 2.10
N LEU A 76 8.58 5.60 3.40
CA LEU A 76 7.31 6.06 3.97
C LEU A 76 7.07 7.55 3.70
N GLY A 77 8.08 8.39 3.90
CA GLY A 77 7.99 9.83 3.67
C GLY A 77 7.63 10.19 2.22
N GLU A 78 8.14 9.45 1.24
CA GLU A 78 7.79 9.66 -0.17
C GLU A 78 6.33 9.31 -0.45
N LEU A 79 5.82 8.22 0.13
CA LEU A 79 4.43 7.82 -0.03
C LEU A 79 3.46 8.85 0.56
N VAL A 80 3.80 9.43 1.72
CA VAL A 80 3.03 10.52 2.31
C VAL A 80 3.01 11.73 1.38
N ALA A 81 4.15 12.12 0.81
CA ALA A 81 4.22 13.22 -0.15
C ALA A 81 3.39 12.94 -1.42
N TYR A 82 3.36 11.70 -1.91
CA TYR A 82 2.53 11.35 -3.07
C TYR A 82 1.03 11.41 -2.77
N VAL A 83 0.60 10.97 -1.58
CA VAL A 83 -0.80 11.09 -1.15
C VAL A 83 -1.22 12.55 -1.05
N ASP A 84 -0.35 13.41 -0.51
CA ASP A 84 -0.58 14.85 -0.42
C ASP A 84 -0.68 15.51 -1.81
N ASN A 85 0.25 15.20 -2.72
CA ASN A 85 0.23 15.67 -4.11
C ASN A 85 -1.02 15.24 -4.90
N LEU A 86 -1.63 14.11 -4.53
CA LEU A 86 -2.88 13.63 -5.13
C LEU A 86 -4.12 14.15 -4.40
N HIS A 87 -3.95 14.95 -3.34
CA HIS A 87 -5.00 15.47 -2.48
C HIS A 87 -5.93 14.36 -1.96
N ILE A 88 -5.36 13.20 -1.65
CA ILE A 88 -6.11 12.07 -1.11
C ILE A 88 -6.31 12.33 0.39
N PRO A 89 -7.55 12.40 0.90
CA PRO A 89 -7.79 12.56 2.32
C PRO A 89 -7.28 11.32 3.06
N LEU A 90 -6.43 11.54 4.07
CA LEU A 90 -5.79 10.48 4.84
C LEU A 90 -5.83 10.79 6.33
N GLU A 91 -6.28 9.81 7.11
CA GLU A 91 -6.11 9.79 8.57
C GLU A 91 -5.28 8.55 8.93
N ILE A 92 -4.20 8.75 9.69
CA ILE A 92 -3.36 7.67 10.22
C ILE A 92 -3.62 7.54 11.72
N LYS A 93 -4.10 6.37 12.13
CA LYS A 93 -4.28 6.02 13.54
C LYS A 93 -3.33 4.90 13.92
N ILE A 94 -2.47 5.15 14.91
CA ILE A 94 -1.59 4.15 15.50
C ILE A 94 -2.22 3.72 16.82
N SER A 95 -2.65 2.47 16.89
CA SER A 95 -3.22 1.87 18.10
C SER A 95 -2.23 0.85 18.66
N SER A 96 -1.73 1.08 19.86
CA SER A 96 -0.91 0.11 20.59
C SER A 96 -1.82 -0.93 21.22
N GLN A 97 -2.22 -1.97 20.49
CA GLN A 97 -2.77 -3.16 21.13
C GLN A 97 -1.63 -4.13 21.45
N ASP A 98 -0.89 -3.81 22.52
CA ASP A 98 -0.11 -4.78 23.27
C ASP A 98 -0.31 -4.50 24.77
N GLY A 99 -1.36 -5.12 25.31
CA GLY A 99 -1.74 -5.18 26.71
C GLY A 99 -2.94 -6.12 26.86
N ARG A 100 -2.74 -7.27 27.49
CA ARG A 100 -3.67 -8.41 27.65
C ARG A 100 -4.93 -8.07 28.51
N PRO A 101 -5.92 -9.00 28.62
CA PRO A 101 -7.36 -8.74 28.56
C PRO A 101 -7.95 -8.06 29.80
N GLU A 102 -9.02 -7.28 29.63
CA GLU A 102 -9.93 -6.97 30.74
C GLU A 102 -10.71 -8.23 31.12
N THR A 103 -10.24 -8.89 32.18
CA THR A 103 -11.06 -9.75 33.03
C THR A 103 -12.13 -8.88 33.68
N THR A 104 -13.38 -8.93 33.21
CA THR A 104 -14.51 -8.46 34.01
C THR A 104 -14.82 -9.52 35.07
N PRO A 105 -14.78 -9.19 36.38
CA PRO A 105 -15.19 -10.12 37.42
C PRO A 105 -16.71 -10.30 37.36
N HIS A 106 -17.16 -11.54 37.51
CA HIS A 106 -18.54 -11.90 37.75
C HIS A 106 -19.12 -11.04 38.88
N ARG A 107 -20.18 -10.29 38.58
CA ARG A 107 -21.11 -9.80 39.61
C ARG A 107 -22.11 -10.91 39.86
N THR A 108 -21.96 -11.57 41.00
CA THR A 108 -23.02 -12.32 41.66
C THR A 108 -24.01 -11.31 42.26
N HIS A 109 -25.28 -11.43 41.88
CA HIS A 109 -26.43 -10.92 42.65
C HIS A 109 -27.42 -12.08 42.82
#